data_AF-A0A3K0PG72-F1
#
_entry.id   AF-A0A3K0PG72-F1
#
_cell.length_a   1.000
_cell.length_b   1.000
_cell.length_c   1.000
_cell.angle_alpha   90.00
_cell.angle_beta   90.00
_cell.angle_gamma   90.00
#
_symmetry.space_group_name_H-M   'P 1'
#
loop_
_entity.id
_entity.type
_entity.pdbx_description
1 polymer ?
#
loop_
_entity_poly.entity_id
_entity_poly.type
_entity_poly.pdbx_seq_one_letter_code
_entity_poly.pdbx_strand_id
1 'polypeptide(L)'
;FRKAKEHNRAIACQVRIAEAFVNEAEQRLSGENPNPGVANSFYEDALQAYRKVPQAYRSEYNVERKLEEIEQAILRTGAEALENMYEIRTDGIDLSTQVEQAIAHVTNKHPLGMAILYFTGFNTESYTALREQAIASLSEPSFLNTIGRTIISQDGRTIARTPSVSSNNSASDNEFIIFSKIMEIFNFNLSIIVNGTLIPALDQIIMEHRITKDDMEALCFYSSIIPRSYNSSVANALWYGFERDFRTAIYLLCPQIENIIRQKLKSVGVNTTITDENGITQEVGMGTLLNFNSATDLLGENLIFELKAIFTEALGSNLRNNIAHGLLDDDSSNSDACVYAWWSVLKLVIRNE
;
A
#
# COMPACT_ATOMS: atom_id res chain seq x y z
N PHE A 1 -41.87 0.41 1.94
CA PHE A 1 -42.03 -0.89 1.26
C PHE A 1 -41.50 -2.08 2.06
N ARG A 2 -40.20 -2.20 2.39
CA ARG A 2 -39.67 -3.34 3.16
C ARG A 2 -40.34 -3.54 4.53
N LYS A 3 -40.47 -2.48 5.34
CA LYS A 3 -41.20 -2.51 6.63
C LYS A 3 -42.70 -2.85 6.50
N ALA A 4 -43.28 -2.58 5.32
CA ALA A 4 -44.67 -2.86 5.00
C ALA A 4 -44.86 -4.23 4.30
N LYS A 5 -43.81 -5.06 4.19
CA LYS A 5 -43.81 -6.36 3.49
C LYS A 5 -44.22 -6.29 2.01
N GLU A 6 -44.09 -5.12 1.38
CA GLU A 6 -44.35 -4.94 -0.05
C GLU A 6 -43.07 -5.23 -0.85
N HIS A 7 -42.74 -6.52 -1.01
CA HIS A 7 -41.46 -6.98 -1.56
C HIS A 7 -41.22 -6.55 -3.01
N ASN A 8 -42.20 -6.73 -3.91
CA ASN A 8 -42.04 -6.36 -5.33
C ASN A 8 -41.82 -4.85 -5.52
N ARG A 9 -42.54 -4.00 -4.76
CA ARG A 9 -42.35 -2.54 -4.80
C ARG A 9 -41.00 -2.12 -4.22
N ALA A 10 -40.52 -2.80 -3.18
CA ALA A 10 -39.18 -2.54 -2.65
C ALA A 10 -38.08 -2.87 -3.67
N ILE A 11 -38.27 -3.92 -4.48
CA ILE A 11 -37.33 -4.32 -5.53
C ILE A 11 -37.37 -3.33 -6.69
N ALA A 12 -38.56 -2.96 -7.17
CA ALA A 12 -38.70 -1.92 -8.20
C ALA A 12 -38.07 -0.59 -7.77
N CYS A 13 -38.21 -0.18 -6.51
CA CYS A 13 -37.51 0.98 -5.97
C CYS A 13 -35.98 0.81 -5.98
N GLN A 14 -35.47 -0.37 -5.62
CA GLN A 14 -34.03 -0.65 -5.64
C GLN A 14 -33.45 -0.51 -7.05
N VAL A 15 -34.15 -1.04 -8.06
CA VAL A 15 -33.77 -0.91 -9.48
C VAL A 15 -33.79 0.56 -9.90
N ARG A 16 -34.84 1.31 -9.56
CA ARG A 16 -34.92 2.75 -9.88
C ARG A 16 -33.82 3.59 -9.23
N ILE A 17 -33.39 3.25 -8.02
CA ILE A 17 -32.23 3.90 -7.39
C ILE A 17 -30.98 3.69 -8.24
N ALA A 18 -30.77 2.46 -8.70
CA ALA A 18 -29.63 2.14 -9.55
C ALA A 18 -29.69 2.88 -10.90
N GLU A 19 -30.86 2.94 -11.54
CA GLU A 19 -31.10 3.72 -12.76
C GLU A 19 -30.88 5.22 -12.56
N ALA A 20 -31.29 5.77 -11.42
CA ALA A 20 -31.08 7.18 -11.11
C ALA A 20 -29.58 7.52 -11.03
N PHE A 21 -28.77 6.63 -10.43
CA PHE A 21 -27.31 6.81 -10.41
C PHE A 21 -26.69 6.72 -11.81
N VAL A 22 -27.13 5.80 -12.67
CA VAL A 22 -26.69 5.75 -14.07
C VAL A 22 -27.01 7.05 -14.80
N ASN A 23 -28.24 7.54 -14.67
CA ASN A 23 -28.65 8.80 -15.33
C ASN A 23 -27.84 10.01 -14.81
N GLU A 24 -27.57 10.07 -13.50
CA GLU A 24 -26.74 11.13 -12.93
C GLU A 24 -25.31 11.05 -13.49
N ALA A 25 -24.73 9.85 -13.61
CA ALA A 25 -23.43 9.65 -14.22
C ALA A 25 -23.38 10.14 -15.67
N GLU A 26 -24.39 9.80 -16.48
CA GLU A 26 -24.51 10.24 -17.87
C GLU A 26 -24.61 11.77 -17.97
N GLN A 27 -25.39 12.41 -17.09
CA GLN A 27 -25.49 13.88 -17.05
C GLN A 27 -24.15 14.56 -16.74
N ARG A 28 -23.33 13.98 -15.86
CA ARG A 28 -21.98 14.49 -15.54
C ARG A 28 -21.01 14.37 -16.72
N LEU A 29 -21.28 13.50 -17.68
CA LEU A 29 -20.48 13.37 -18.90
C LEU A 29 -20.99 14.28 -20.03
N SER A 30 -22.31 14.53 -20.10
CA SER A 30 -22.92 15.30 -21.20
C SER A 30 -22.98 16.81 -20.98
N GLY A 31 -22.61 17.30 -19.79
CA GLY A 31 -22.65 18.72 -19.45
C GLY A 31 -21.56 19.56 -20.13
N GLU A 32 -21.64 20.89 -19.99
CA GLU A 32 -20.64 21.84 -20.55
C GLU A 32 -19.22 21.60 -20.01
N ASN A 33 -19.10 21.08 -18.78
CA ASN A 33 -17.85 20.66 -18.16
C ASN A 33 -17.96 19.20 -17.73
N PRO A 34 -17.64 18.24 -18.63
CA PRO A 34 -17.65 16.82 -18.30
C PRO A 34 -16.76 16.53 -17.09
N ASN A 35 -17.26 15.74 -16.14
CA ASN A 35 -16.50 15.31 -14.98
C ASN A 35 -16.52 13.77 -14.88
N PRO A 36 -15.59 13.09 -15.59
CA PRO A 36 -15.52 11.64 -15.60
C PRO A 36 -15.31 11.04 -14.21
N GLY A 37 -14.58 11.71 -13.32
CA GLY A 37 -14.36 11.24 -11.94
C GLY A 37 -15.64 11.19 -11.10
N VAL A 38 -16.48 12.23 -11.19
CA VAL A 38 -17.79 12.24 -10.51
C VAL A 38 -18.75 11.25 -11.18
N ALA A 39 -18.74 11.15 -12.52
CA ALA A 39 -19.54 10.18 -13.24
C ALA A 39 -19.18 8.73 -12.84
N ASN A 40 -17.89 8.43 -12.74
CA ASN A 40 -17.37 7.15 -12.30
C ASN A 40 -17.91 6.76 -10.91
N SER A 41 -17.90 7.70 -9.97
CA SER A 41 -18.48 7.47 -8.64
C SER A 41 -19.96 7.10 -8.69
N PHE A 42 -20.74 7.75 -9.56
CA PHE A 42 -22.15 7.41 -9.71
C PHE A 42 -22.36 6.04 -10.39
N TYR A 43 -21.51 5.65 -11.34
CA TYR A 43 -21.54 4.29 -11.88
C TYR A 43 -21.19 3.23 -10.82
N GLU A 44 -20.23 3.49 -9.93
CA GLU A 44 -19.94 2.60 -8.79
C GLU A 44 -21.14 2.48 -7.83
N ASP A 45 -21.82 3.59 -7.52
CA ASP A 45 -23.04 3.59 -6.71
C ASP A 45 -24.18 2.80 -7.39
N ALA A 46 -24.32 2.94 -8.71
CA ALA A 46 -25.25 2.14 -9.51
C ALA A 46 -24.93 0.64 -9.44
N LEU A 47 -23.66 0.27 -9.57
CA LEU A 47 -23.19 -1.12 -9.47
C LEU A 47 -23.58 -1.73 -8.13
N GLN A 48 -23.31 -1.02 -7.02
CA GLN A 48 -23.67 -1.46 -5.68
C GLN A 48 -25.19 -1.54 -5.49
N ALA A 49 -25.95 -0.61 -6.06
CA ALA A 49 -27.40 -0.63 -6.01
C ALA A 49 -28.00 -1.82 -6.79
N TYR A 50 -27.44 -2.18 -7.96
CA TYR A 50 -27.86 -3.35 -8.74
C TYR A 50 -27.48 -4.67 -8.05
N ARG A 51 -26.30 -4.77 -7.43
CA ARG A 51 -25.89 -5.98 -6.68
C ARG A 51 -26.84 -6.33 -5.52
N LYS A 52 -27.49 -5.32 -4.93
CA LYS A 52 -28.52 -5.47 -3.88
C LYS A 52 -29.87 -6.00 -4.40
N VAL A 53 -30.06 -6.13 -5.71
CA VAL A 53 -31.27 -6.76 -6.28
C VAL A 53 -31.19 -8.28 -6.08
N PRO A 54 -32.20 -8.92 -5.45
CA PRO A 54 -32.19 -10.36 -5.19
C PRO A 54 -32.14 -11.19 -6.48
N GLN A 55 -31.42 -12.32 -6.44
CA GLN A 55 -31.19 -13.19 -7.60
C GLN A 55 -32.47 -13.58 -8.35
N ALA A 56 -33.56 -13.87 -7.61
CA ALA A 56 -34.85 -14.28 -8.18
C ALA A 56 -35.49 -13.22 -9.12
N TYR A 57 -35.10 -11.95 -9.01
CA TYR A 57 -35.67 -10.85 -9.78
C TYR A 57 -34.70 -10.27 -10.82
N ARG A 58 -33.45 -10.74 -10.86
CA ARG A 58 -32.44 -10.14 -11.74
C ARG A 58 -32.76 -10.30 -13.23
N SER A 59 -33.31 -11.46 -13.63
CA SER A 59 -33.77 -11.71 -14.99
C SER A 59 -34.91 -10.78 -15.41
N GLU A 60 -35.87 -10.48 -14.52
CA GLU A 60 -37.00 -9.59 -14.82
C GLU A 60 -36.54 -8.17 -15.19
N TYR A 61 -35.49 -7.68 -14.52
CA TYR A 61 -34.97 -6.31 -14.70
C TYR A 61 -33.70 -6.24 -15.55
N ASN A 62 -33.31 -7.35 -16.20
CA ASN A 62 -32.07 -7.49 -16.98
C ASN A 62 -30.82 -7.01 -16.22
N VAL A 63 -30.72 -7.34 -14.93
CA VAL A 63 -29.68 -6.81 -14.04
C VAL A 63 -28.30 -7.26 -14.50
N GLU A 64 -28.13 -8.49 -14.96
CA GLU A 64 -26.84 -9.02 -15.44
C GLU A 64 -26.27 -8.16 -16.58
N ARG A 65 -27.08 -7.86 -17.60
CA ARG A 65 -26.67 -7.00 -18.71
C ARG A 65 -26.29 -5.59 -18.25
N LYS A 66 -27.07 -5.02 -17.33
CA LYS A 66 -26.78 -3.68 -16.78
C LYS A 66 -25.52 -3.66 -15.93
N LEU A 67 -25.23 -4.73 -15.19
CA LEU A 67 -23.98 -4.87 -14.45
C LEU A 67 -22.79 -4.88 -15.40
N GLU A 68 -22.86 -5.65 -16.49
CA GLU A 68 -21.80 -5.67 -17.52
C GLU A 68 -21.60 -4.28 -18.16
N GLU A 69 -22.68 -3.60 -18.54
CA GLU A 69 -22.63 -2.23 -19.10
C GLU A 69 -22.01 -1.23 -18.12
N ILE A 70 -22.38 -1.29 -16.84
CA ILE A 70 -21.85 -0.42 -15.79
C ILE A 70 -20.39 -0.72 -15.50
N GLU A 71 -19.98 -1.98 -15.46
CA GLU A 71 -18.58 -2.35 -15.25
C GLU A 71 -17.68 -1.80 -16.38
N GLN A 72 -18.15 -1.84 -17.64
CA GLN A 72 -17.44 -1.19 -18.75
C GLN A 72 -17.43 0.34 -18.63
N ALA A 73 -18.54 0.95 -18.21
CA ALA A 73 -18.62 2.39 -17.99
C ALA A 73 -17.67 2.87 -16.88
N ILE A 74 -17.53 2.10 -15.80
CA ILE A 74 -16.57 2.36 -14.72
C ILE A 74 -15.15 2.32 -15.27
N LEU A 75 -14.77 1.29 -16.03
CA LEU A 75 -13.42 1.20 -16.61
C LEU A 75 -13.11 2.40 -17.51
N ARG A 76 -14.03 2.75 -18.42
CA ARG A 76 -13.85 3.87 -19.34
C ARG A 76 -13.73 5.21 -18.58
N THR A 77 -14.70 5.52 -17.72
CA THR A 77 -14.72 6.81 -17.00
C THR A 77 -13.60 6.92 -15.98
N GLY A 78 -13.11 5.80 -15.45
CA GLY A 78 -11.95 5.77 -14.55
C GLY A 78 -10.66 6.15 -15.27
N ALA A 79 -10.43 5.61 -16.47
CA ALA A 79 -9.32 6.01 -17.32
C ALA A 79 -9.41 7.50 -17.74
N GLU A 80 -10.58 7.95 -18.18
CA GLU A 80 -10.82 9.36 -18.50
C GLU A 80 -10.63 10.27 -17.28
N ALA A 81 -11.00 9.83 -16.08
CA ALA A 81 -10.80 10.60 -14.86
C ALA A 81 -9.32 10.79 -14.54
N LEU A 82 -8.52 9.73 -14.71
CA LEU A 82 -7.07 9.77 -14.52
C LEU A 82 -6.39 10.74 -15.48
N GLU A 83 -6.77 10.73 -16.76
CA GLU A 83 -6.24 11.65 -17.77
C GLU A 83 -6.61 13.11 -17.51
N ASN A 84 -7.76 13.36 -16.89
CA ASN A 84 -8.25 14.70 -16.57
C ASN A 84 -7.87 15.18 -15.16
N MET A 85 -7.00 14.47 -14.45
CA MET A 85 -6.50 14.94 -13.15
C MET A 85 -5.58 16.14 -13.33
N TYR A 86 -5.82 17.19 -12.54
CA TYR A 86 -4.91 18.32 -12.46
C TYR A 86 -3.78 18.03 -11.48
N GLU A 87 -2.54 18.13 -11.97
CA GLU A 87 -1.36 18.03 -11.12
C GLU A 87 -1.18 19.32 -10.32
N ILE A 88 -1.15 19.20 -8.99
CA ILE A 88 -0.76 20.28 -8.09
C ILE A 88 0.67 19.98 -7.65
N ARG A 89 1.60 20.87 -8.00
CA ARG A 89 3.00 20.78 -7.56
C ARG A 89 3.23 21.73 -6.39
N THR A 90 3.87 21.23 -5.35
CA THR A 90 4.43 22.06 -4.28
C THR A 90 5.86 22.46 -4.64
N ASP A 91 6.39 23.46 -3.94
CA ASP A 91 7.82 23.78 -4.05
C ASP A 91 8.67 22.57 -3.67
N GLY A 92 9.81 22.42 -4.33
CA GLY A 92 10.77 21.36 -4.04
C GLY A 92 11.38 21.52 -2.65
N ILE A 93 11.68 20.39 -1.99
CA ILE A 93 12.39 20.37 -0.71
C ILE A 93 13.88 20.28 -1.00
N ASP A 94 14.67 21.19 -0.45
CA ASP A 94 16.13 21.10 -0.51
C ASP A 94 16.63 20.03 0.48
N LEU A 95 17.14 18.93 -0.05
CA LEU A 95 17.66 17.79 0.72
C LEU A 95 19.18 17.84 0.89
N SER A 96 19.88 18.88 0.42
CA SER A 96 21.35 18.92 0.36
C SER A 96 22.01 18.62 1.71
N THR A 97 21.53 19.25 2.79
CA THR A 97 22.03 19.00 4.15
C THR A 97 21.82 17.55 4.60
N GLN A 98 20.66 16.95 4.28
CA GLN A 98 20.33 15.58 4.65
C GLN A 98 21.20 14.58 3.88
N VAL A 99 21.42 14.85 2.59
CA VAL A 99 22.31 14.07 1.72
C VAL A 99 23.74 14.06 2.27
N GLU A 100 24.30 15.24 2.60
CA GLU A 100 25.64 15.36 3.18
C GLU A 100 25.77 14.57 4.50
N GLN A 101 24.77 14.66 5.36
CA GLN A 101 24.76 13.92 6.63
C GLN A 101 24.67 12.40 6.42
N ALA A 102 23.85 11.94 5.48
CA ALA A 102 23.69 10.53 5.17
C ALA A 102 24.98 9.91 4.62
N ILE A 103 25.66 10.61 3.71
CA ILE A 103 26.97 10.22 3.18
C ILE A 103 27.98 10.13 4.33
N ALA A 104 28.12 11.21 5.11
CA ALA A 104 29.07 11.28 6.22
C ALA A 104 28.84 10.19 7.28
N HIS A 105 27.60 9.76 7.48
CA HIS A 105 27.25 8.70 8.43
C HIS A 105 27.88 7.35 8.07
N VAL A 106 27.99 7.04 6.78
CA VAL A 106 28.47 5.75 6.27
C VAL A 106 29.87 5.78 5.67
N THR A 107 30.43 6.97 5.45
CA THR A 107 31.81 7.15 4.98
C THR A 107 32.85 6.54 5.92
N ASN A 108 33.88 5.92 5.33
CA ASN A 108 35.03 5.31 5.98
C ASN A 108 34.68 4.22 7.02
N LYS A 109 33.59 3.48 6.81
CA LYS A 109 33.15 2.41 7.74
C LYS A 109 33.67 1.04 7.30
N HIS A 110 34.86 0.68 7.74
CA HIS A 110 35.46 -0.62 7.45
C HIS A 110 35.39 -1.61 8.64
N PRO A 111 35.23 -2.92 8.39
CA PRO A 111 34.96 -3.59 7.10
C PRO A 111 33.52 -3.39 6.61
N LEU A 112 33.14 -3.94 5.44
CA LEU A 112 31.80 -3.80 4.83
C LEU A 112 30.65 -4.04 5.84
N GLY A 113 30.77 -5.02 6.74
CA GLY A 113 29.76 -5.27 7.78
C GLY A 113 29.49 -4.06 8.68
N MET A 114 30.51 -3.24 8.97
CA MET A 114 30.33 -1.96 9.70
C MET A 114 29.57 -0.95 8.85
N ALA A 115 29.91 -0.78 7.57
CA ALA A 115 29.16 0.11 6.68
C ALA A 115 27.68 -0.27 6.61
N ILE A 116 27.37 -1.56 6.44
CA ILE A 116 25.98 -2.08 6.42
C ILE A 116 25.29 -1.85 7.77
N LEU A 117 25.99 -2.01 8.89
CA LEU A 117 25.42 -1.78 10.22
C LEU A 117 25.04 -0.29 10.41
N TYR A 118 25.88 0.64 9.97
CA TYR A 118 25.57 2.07 9.97
C TYR A 118 24.41 2.40 9.00
N PHE A 119 24.43 1.85 7.80
CA PHE A 119 23.39 2.03 6.79
C PHE A 119 22.00 1.57 7.26
N THR A 120 21.94 0.41 7.92
CA THR A 120 20.70 -0.10 8.52
C THR A 120 20.35 0.59 9.84
N GLY A 121 21.22 1.47 10.34
CA GLY A 121 21.04 2.27 11.54
C GLY A 121 20.23 3.55 11.35
N PHE A 122 19.90 3.91 10.11
CA PHE A 122 18.96 5.02 9.89
C PHE A 122 17.60 4.71 10.54
N ASN A 123 17.11 5.69 11.29
CA ASN A 123 15.85 5.60 11.99
C ASN A 123 14.73 6.13 11.11
N THR A 124 13.59 5.46 11.22
CA THR A 124 12.33 5.84 10.62
C THR A 124 11.43 6.36 11.72
N GLU A 125 10.48 7.22 11.37
CA GLU A 125 9.53 7.73 12.34
C GLU A 125 8.66 6.59 12.90
N SER A 126 8.41 6.63 14.20
CA SER A 126 7.53 5.64 14.84
C SER A 126 6.09 5.85 14.41
N TYR A 127 5.29 4.78 14.46
CA TYR A 127 3.85 4.85 14.22
C TYR A 127 3.17 5.86 15.14
N THR A 128 3.57 5.91 16.42
CA THR A 128 3.05 6.88 17.39
C THR A 128 3.34 8.33 16.96
N ALA A 129 4.56 8.62 16.51
CA ALA A 129 4.92 9.97 16.06
C ALA A 129 4.15 10.37 14.79
N LEU A 130 4.03 9.47 13.82
CA LEU A 130 3.23 9.69 12.61
C LEU A 130 1.76 9.93 12.95
N ARG A 131 1.22 9.21 13.93
CA ARG A 131 -0.14 9.39 14.44
C ARG A 131 -0.34 10.75 15.10
N GLU A 132 0.58 11.18 15.95
CA GLU A 132 0.54 12.50 16.58
C GLU A 132 0.57 13.62 15.53
N GLN A 133 1.44 13.51 14.52
CA GLN A 133 1.50 14.44 13.40
C GLN A 133 0.20 14.45 12.59
N ALA A 134 -0.38 13.27 12.34
CA ALA A 134 -1.65 13.15 11.62
C ALA A 134 -2.79 13.86 12.38
N ILE A 135 -2.91 13.63 13.68
CA ILE A 135 -3.93 14.28 14.53
C ILE A 135 -3.72 15.80 14.57
N ALA A 136 -2.47 16.26 14.71
CA ALA A 136 -2.14 17.68 14.69
C ALA A 136 -2.51 18.31 13.33
N SER A 137 -2.11 17.67 12.24
CA SER A 137 -2.39 18.15 10.88
C SER A 137 -3.89 18.18 10.55
N LEU A 138 -4.69 17.23 11.06
CA LEU A 138 -6.14 17.22 10.90
C LEU A 138 -6.84 18.29 11.75
N SER A 139 -6.21 18.73 12.84
CA SER A 139 -6.74 19.78 13.72
C SER A 139 -6.52 21.18 13.15
N GLU A 140 -5.55 21.35 12.25
CA GLU A 140 -5.30 22.61 11.56
C GLU A 140 -6.39 22.90 10.51
N PRO A 141 -6.95 24.13 10.47
CA PRO A 141 -7.96 24.51 9.50
C PRO A 141 -7.34 24.60 8.10
N SER A 142 -7.47 23.52 7.32
CA SER A 142 -7.04 23.44 5.93
C SER A 142 -8.17 22.98 5.02
N PHE A 143 -8.37 23.67 3.90
CA PHE A 143 -9.31 23.27 2.86
C PHE A 143 -9.00 21.87 2.29
N LEU A 144 -7.74 21.47 2.28
CA LEU A 144 -7.36 20.12 1.82
C LEU A 144 -7.84 19.01 2.75
N ASN A 145 -8.10 19.31 4.03
CA ASN A 145 -8.62 18.35 5.00
C ASN A 145 -10.14 18.17 4.89
N THR A 146 -10.87 19.11 4.25
CA THR A 146 -12.33 19.05 4.09
C THR A 146 -12.77 18.39 2.78
N ILE A 147 -11.84 18.11 1.86
CA ILE A 147 -12.12 17.41 0.61
C ILE A 147 -11.91 15.90 0.79
N GLY A 148 -12.92 15.11 0.41
CA GLY A 148 -12.79 13.66 0.36
C GLY A 148 -11.79 13.24 -0.71
N ARG A 149 -11.04 12.17 -0.47
CA ARG A 149 -9.96 11.72 -1.35
C ARG A 149 -10.30 10.38 -1.98
N THR A 150 -9.92 10.23 -3.24
CA THR A 150 -10.03 8.97 -3.98
C THR A 150 -8.65 8.64 -4.52
N ILE A 151 -8.16 7.45 -4.22
CA ILE A 151 -6.91 6.94 -4.80
C ILE A 151 -7.28 6.06 -5.99
N ILE A 152 -6.67 6.34 -7.13
CA ILE A 152 -6.93 5.68 -8.41
C ILE A 152 -5.66 4.93 -8.82
N SER A 153 -5.79 3.67 -9.25
CA SER A 153 -4.69 2.88 -9.82
C SER A 153 -4.32 3.36 -11.22
N GLN A 154 -3.17 2.90 -11.74
CA GLN A 154 -2.69 3.23 -13.10
C GLN A 154 -3.71 2.88 -14.21
N ASP A 155 -4.56 1.89 -14.00
CA ASP A 155 -5.62 1.48 -14.93
C ASP A 155 -6.97 2.17 -14.68
N GLY A 156 -7.01 3.22 -13.87
CA GLY A 156 -8.20 4.06 -13.64
C GLY A 156 -9.19 3.52 -12.61
N ARG A 157 -8.89 2.42 -11.91
CA ARG A 157 -9.80 1.88 -10.87
C ARG A 157 -9.64 2.63 -9.56
N THR A 158 -10.75 2.87 -8.87
CA THR A 158 -10.72 3.34 -7.48
C THR A 158 -10.20 2.23 -6.56
N ILE A 159 -9.06 2.46 -5.92
CA ILE A 159 -8.45 1.49 -4.98
C ILE A 159 -8.72 1.84 -3.51
N ALA A 160 -8.97 3.12 -3.20
CA ALA A 160 -9.36 3.55 -1.86
C ALA A 160 -10.13 4.89 -1.90
N ARG A 161 -10.96 5.11 -0.88
CA ARG A 161 -11.69 6.37 -0.67
C ARG A 161 -11.60 6.79 0.80
N THR A 162 -11.23 8.05 1.04
CA THR A 162 -11.30 8.68 2.36
C THR A 162 -12.41 9.72 2.34
N PRO A 163 -13.45 9.60 3.19
CA PRO A 163 -14.55 10.55 3.21
C PRO A 163 -14.07 11.95 3.65
N SER A 164 -14.80 12.99 3.23
CA SER A 164 -14.56 14.34 3.73
C SER A 164 -14.83 14.44 5.22
N VAL A 165 -14.04 15.26 5.91
CA VAL A 165 -14.34 15.69 7.27
C VAL A 165 -15.54 16.64 7.22
N SER A 166 -16.74 16.15 7.54
CA SER A 166 -17.92 17.01 7.71
C SER A 166 -17.88 17.70 9.08
N SER A 167 -18.38 18.93 9.17
CA SER A 167 -18.45 19.74 10.40
C SER A 167 -19.21 19.12 11.58
N ASN A 168 -19.92 18.00 11.39
CA ASN A 168 -20.70 17.32 12.44
C ASN A 168 -20.03 16.07 13.04
N ASN A 169 -18.88 15.64 12.50
CA ASN A 169 -18.05 14.58 13.10
C ASN A 169 -16.63 15.13 13.23
N SER A 170 -16.10 15.21 14.44
CA SER A 170 -14.69 15.55 14.67
C SER A 170 -13.81 14.62 13.84
N ALA A 171 -12.94 15.17 12.98
CA ALA A 171 -11.95 14.39 12.22
C ALA A 171 -11.10 13.49 13.15
N SER A 172 -10.90 13.95 14.39
CA SER A 172 -10.14 13.30 15.46
C SER A 172 -10.79 12.02 16.02
N ASP A 173 -12.06 11.75 15.71
CA ASP A 173 -12.78 10.61 16.31
C ASP A 173 -13.00 9.47 15.31
N ASN A 174 -12.59 9.66 14.05
CA ASN A 174 -12.67 8.63 13.02
C ASN A 174 -11.30 8.03 12.73
N GLU A 175 -11.06 6.85 13.27
CA GLU A 175 -9.79 6.11 13.13
C GLU A 175 -9.37 5.91 11.66
N PHE A 176 -10.32 5.73 10.75
CA PHE A 176 -10.02 5.56 9.33
C PHE A 176 -9.47 6.84 8.68
N ILE A 177 -9.96 8.02 9.11
CA ILE A 177 -9.45 9.32 8.62
C ILE A 177 -8.04 9.55 9.16
N ILE A 178 -7.82 9.27 10.45
CA ILE A 178 -6.48 9.37 11.06
C ILE A 178 -5.51 8.43 10.36
N PHE A 179 -5.88 7.16 10.16
CA PHE A 179 -5.04 6.20 9.45
C PHE A 179 -4.73 6.62 8.01
N SER A 180 -5.73 7.14 7.28
CA SER A 180 -5.52 7.68 5.93
C SER A 180 -4.51 8.84 5.93
N LYS A 181 -4.56 9.71 6.96
CA LYS A 181 -3.61 10.81 7.12
C LYS A 181 -2.21 10.33 7.49
N ILE A 182 -2.10 9.31 8.34
CA ILE A 182 -0.83 8.65 8.66
C ILE A 182 -0.18 8.09 7.38
N MET A 183 -0.96 7.41 6.53
CA MET A 183 -0.46 6.87 5.25
C MET A 183 0.02 7.98 4.31
N GLU A 184 -0.70 9.10 4.21
CA GLU A 184 -0.26 10.26 3.41
C GLU A 184 1.09 10.79 3.90
N ILE A 185 1.25 11.03 5.19
CA ILE A 185 2.50 11.53 5.78
C ILE A 185 3.63 10.53 5.55
N PHE A 186 3.37 9.24 5.79
CA PHE A 186 4.35 8.18 5.57
C PHE A 186 4.81 8.13 4.09
N ASN A 187 3.88 8.13 3.14
CA ASN A 187 4.19 8.09 1.71
C ASN A 187 4.99 9.32 1.25
N PHE A 188 4.69 10.49 1.80
CA PHE A 188 5.47 11.71 1.54
C PHE A 188 6.89 11.59 2.11
N ASN A 189 7.02 11.10 3.34
CA ASN A 189 8.29 10.91 4.01
C ASN A 189 9.15 9.83 3.34
N LEU A 190 8.56 8.83 2.67
CA LEU A 190 9.28 7.81 1.89
C LEU A 190 10.18 8.46 0.83
N SER A 191 9.67 9.43 0.08
CA SER A 191 10.48 10.07 -0.97
C SER A 191 11.63 10.88 -0.39
N ILE A 192 11.40 11.57 0.74
CA ILE A 192 12.42 12.33 1.46
C ILE A 192 13.52 11.40 2.00
N ILE A 193 13.16 10.31 2.69
CA ILE A 193 14.17 9.40 3.26
C ILE A 193 14.95 8.67 2.16
N VAL A 194 14.30 8.26 1.08
CA VAL A 194 14.98 7.54 0.00
C VAL A 194 15.98 8.44 -0.71
N ASN A 195 15.53 9.60 -1.18
CA ASN A 195 16.35 10.51 -1.99
C ASN A 195 17.33 11.32 -1.15
N GLY A 196 16.96 11.68 0.09
CA GLY A 196 17.79 12.44 1.01
C GLY A 196 18.73 11.59 1.86
N THR A 197 18.49 10.28 2.00
CA THR A 197 19.27 9.44 2.93
C THR A 197 19.70 8.10 2.34
N LEU A 198 18.77 7.26 1.90
CA LEU A 198 19.10 5.87 1.55
C LEU A 198 19.95 5.78 0.29
N ILE A 199 19.57 6.45 -0.80
CA ILE A 199 20.32 6.41 -2.05
C ILE A 199 21.72 7.05 -1.91
N PRO A 200 21.88 8.26 -1.35
CA PRO A 200 23.21 8.84 -1.15
C PRO A 200 24.14 7.97 -0.29
N ALA A 201 23.63 7.41 0.80
CA ALA A 201 24.41 6.55 1.67
C ALA A 201 24.77 5.22 0.97
N LEU A 202 23.84 4.64 0.21
CA LEU A 202 24.10 3.45 -0.58
C LEU A 202 25.22 3.68 -1.61
N ASP A 203 25.18 4.80 -2.33
CA ASP A 203 26.22 5.16 -3.29
C ASP A 203 27.60 5.30 -2.66
N GLN A 204 27.65 5.95 -1.50
CA GLN A 204 28.89 6.07 -0.75
C GLN A 204 29.46 4.69 -0.39
N ILE A 205 28.61 3.75 0.05
CA ILE A 205 29.04 2.40 0.43
C ILE A 205 29.53 1.63 -0.80
N ILE A 206 28.80 1.68 -1.92
CA ILE A 206 29.20 1.00 -3.17
C ILE A 206 30.52 1.57 -3.70
N MET A 207 30.76 2.87 -3.51
CA MET A 207 32.01 3.50 -3.90
C MET A 207 33.20 3.03 -3.04
N GLU A 208 33.01 2.83 -1.73
CA GLU A 208 34.06 2.44 -0.79
C GLU A 208 34.30 0.92 -0.72
N HIS A 209 33.30 0.11 -1.07
CA HIS A 209 33.31 -1.33 -0.85
C HIS A 209 32.93 -2.11 -2.10
N ARG A 210 33.70 -3.17 -2.40
CA ARG A 210 33.26 -4.20 -3.34
C ARG A 210 32.30 -5.15 -2.63
N ILE A 211 31.04 -5.15 -3.04
CA ILE A 211 30.00 -6.00 -2.47
C ILE A 211 29.78 -7.19 -3.40
N THR A 212 29.80 -8.40 -2.85
CA THR A 212 29.61 -9.64 -3.61
C THR A 212 28.39 -10.40 -3.11
N LYS A 213 27.93 -11.37 -3.91
CA LYS A 213 26.88 -12.29 -3.48
C LYS A 213 27.30 -13.10 -2.26
N ASP A 214 28.55 -13.53 -2.19
CA ASP A 214 29.10 -14.29 -1.07
C ASP A 214 29.04 -13.49 0.24
N ASP A 215 29.24 -12.17 0.18
CA ASP A 215 29.07 -11.30 1.35
C ASP A 215 27.62 -11.33 1.86
N MET A 216 26.64 -11.32 0.94
CA MET A 216 25.22 -11.39 1.29
C MET A 216 24.79 -12.77 1.77
N GLU A 217 25.36 -13.85 1.23
CA GLU A 217 25.12 -15.22 1.69
C GLU A 217 25.66 -15.41 3.11
N ALA A 218 26.87 -14.91 3.38
CA ALA A 218 27.44 -14.90 4.73
C ALA A 218 26.56 -14.10 5.70
N LEU A 219 26.13 -12.89 5.32
CA LEU A 219 25.23 -12.05 6.10
C LEU A 219 23.91 -12.78 6.43
N CYS A 220 23.27 -13.37 5.42
CA CYS A 220 22.03 -14.13 5.61
C CYS A 220 22.24 -15.40 6.43
N PHE A 221 23.44 -15.99 6.42
CA PHE A 221 23.73 -17.25 7.12
C PHE A 221 23.77 -17.05 8.64
N TYR A 222 24.27 -15.90 9.07
CA TYR A 222 24.32 -15.53 10.49
C TYR A 222 23.01 -14.90 11.00
N SER A 223 22.07 -14.55 10.11
CA SER A 223 20.79 -13.97 10.48
C SER A 223 19.83 -15.01 11.08
N SER A 224 19.30 -14.76 12.27
CA SER A 224 18.43 -15.70 13.00
C SER A 224 17.04 -15.89 12.36
N ILE A 225 16.58 -14.91 11.58
CA ILE A 225 15.24 -14.92 10.97
C ILE A 225 15.20 -15.57 9.60
N ILE A 226 16.36 -15.76 8.95
CA ILE A 226 16.44 -16.32 7.61
C ILE A 226 16.52 -17.84 7.72
N PRO A 227 15.52 -18.60 7.24
CA PRO A 227 15.60 -20.04 7.29
C PRO A 227 16.67 -20.53 6.32
N ARG A 228 17.46 -21.53 6.74
CA ARG A 228 18.64 -22.01 5.98
C ARG A 228 18.33 -22.35 4.53
N SER A 229 17.16 -22.94 4.25
CA SER A 229 16.74 -23.33 2.89
C SER A 229 16.47 -22.15 1.95
N TYR A 230 16.37 -20.92 2.47
CA TYR A 230 16.08 -19.70 1.72
C TYR A 230 17.25 -18.71 1.73
N ASN A 231 18.39 -19.07 2.35
CA ASN A 231 19.56 -18.21 2.48
C ASN A 231 19.99 -17.61 1.14
N SER A 232 20.25 -18.45 0.13
CA SER A 232 20.74 -17.97 -1.17
C SER A 232 19.68 -17.12 -1.89
N SER A 233 18.38 -17.44 -1.77
CA SER A 233 17.31 -16.63 -2.38
C SER A 233 17.27 -15.22 -1.78
N VAL A 234 17.34 -15.11 -0.45
CA VAL A 234 17.34 -13.81 0.24
C VAL A 234 18.64 -13.06 -0.04
N ALA A 235 19.79 -13.74 0.01
CA ALA A 235 21.09 -13.15 -0.28
C ALA A 235 21.18 -12.58 -1.69
N ASN A 236 20.72 -13.32 -2.70
CA ASN A 236 20.65 -12.83 -4.08
C ASN A 236 19.75 -11.59 -4.18
N ALA A 237 18.59 -11.60 -3.52
CA ALA A 237 17.66 -10.48 -3.55
C ALA A 237 18.24 -9.23 -2.86
N LEU A 238 18.96 -9.39 -1.74
CA LEU A 238 19.67 -8.30 -1.09
C LEU A 238 20.80 -7.76 -1.98
N TRP A 239 21.57 -8.64 -2.61
CA TRP A 239 22.65 -8.25 -3.51
C TRP A 239 22.14 -7.42 -4.71
N TYR A 240 20.99 -7.79 -5.31
CA TYR A 240 20.41 -7.01 -6.41
C TYR A 240 20.14 -5.54 -6.05
N GLY A 241 19.72 -5.25 -4.81
CA GLY A 241 19.55 -3.85 -4.40
C GLY A 241 20.86 -3.08 -4.23
N PHE A 242 21.96 -3.76 -3.85
CA PHE A 242 23.30 -3.15 -3.91
C PHE A 242 23.77 -2.90 -5.35
N GLU A 243 23.29 -3.68 -6.32
CA GLU A 243 23.48 -3.44 -7.76
C GLU A 243 22.48 -2.42 -8.34
N ARG A 244 21.68 -1.75 -7.50
CA ARG A 244 20.60 -0.82 -7.88
C ARG A 244 19.52 -1.44 -8.78
N ASP A 245 19.39 -2.76 -8.78
CA ASP A 245 18.28 -3.50 -9.38
C ASP A 245 17.21 -3.79 -8.31
N PHE A 246 16.56 -2.71 -7.85
CA PHE A 246 15.52 -2.80 -6.82
C PHE A 246 14.29 -3.56 -7.31
N ARG A 247 14.00 -3.49 -8.62
CA ARG A 247 12.97 -4.29 -9.26
C ARG A 247 13.19 -5.78 -8.97
N THR A 248 14.30 -6.33 -9.43
CA THR A 248 14.59 -7.76 -9.26
C THR A 248 14.68 -8.12 -7.78
N ALA A 249 15.29 -7.26 -6.97
CA ALA A 249 15.33 -7.43 -5.52
C ALA A 249 13.92 -7.62 -4.93
N ILE A 250 12.97 -6.76 -5.26
CA ILE A 250 11.63 -6.76 -4.69
C ILE A 250 10.77 -7.92 -5.20
N TYR A 251 10.87 -8.28 -6.48
CA TYR A 251 10.23 -9.50 -7.01
C TYR A 251 10.66 -10.75 -6.23
N LEU A 252 11.93 -10.82 -5.82
CA LEU A 252 12.45 -11.92 -5.02
C LEU A 252 12.12 -11.79 -3.53
N LEU A 253 12.22 -10.59 -2.95
CA LEU A 253 12.02 -10.36 -1.52
C LEU A 253 10.58 -10.51 -1.06
N CYS A 254 9.60 -10.10 -1.87
CA CYS A 254 8.20 -10.09 -1.46
C CYS A 254 7.70 -11.45 -0.89
N PRO A 255 7.88 -12.60 -1.59
CA PRO A 255 7.52 -13.90 -1.03
C PRO A 255 8.40 -14.31 0.17
N GLN A 256 9.66 -13.86 0.23
CA GLN A 256 10.57 -14.21 1.32
C GLN A 256 10.19 -13.51 2.62
N ILE A 257 9.76 -12.26 2.59
CA ILE A 257 9.27 -11.53 3.77
C ILE A 257 8.06 -12.25 4.36
N GLU A 258 7.12 -12.69 3.52
CA GLU A 258 5.95 -13.44 3.97
C GLU A 258 6.38 -14.74 4.69
N ASN A 259 7.35 -15.46 4.11
CA ASN A 259 7.90 -16.66 4.72
C ASN A 259 8.63 -16.36 6.04
N ILE A 260 9.44 -15.31 6.12
CA ILE A 260 10.15 -14.90 7.34
C ILE A 260 9.16 -14.62 8.46
N ILE A 261 8.12 -13.82 8.20
CA ILE A 261 7.06 -13.51 9.17
C ILE A 261 6.35 -14.79 9.60
N ARG A 262 5.99 -15.65 8.64
CA ARG A 262 5.35 -16.95 8.90
C ARG A 262 6.20 -17.82 9.81
N GLN A 263 7.49 -17.98 9.53
CA GLN A 263 8.37 -18.81 10.35
C GLN A 263 8.54 -18.23 11.76
N LYS A 264 8.62 -16.90 11.90
CA LYS A 264 8.70 -16.25 13.21
C LYS A 264 7.43 -16.48 14.04
N LEU A 265 6.25 -16.42 13.43
CA LEU A 265 4.98 -16.75 14.09
C LEU A 265 4.90 -18.23 14.48
N LYS A 266 5.34 -19.14 13.60
CA LYS A 266 5.37 -20.57 13.90
C LYS A 266 6.33 -20.91 15.04
N SER A 267 7.46 -20.22 15.17
CA SER A 267 8.43 -20.49 16.25
C SER A 267 7.88 -20.19 17.65
N VAL A 268 6.84 -19.35 17.75
CA VAL A 268 6.10 -19.07 18.99
C VAL A 268 4.75 -19.80 19.07
N GLY A 269 4.52 -20.78 18.18
CA GLY A 269 3.34 -21.66 18.22
C GLY A 269 2.06 -21.08 17.62
N VAL A 270 2.13 -19.96 16.88
CA VAL A 270 0.96 -19.37 16.22
C VAL A 270 0.58 -20.18 14.98
N ASN A 271 -0.70 -20.52 14.85
CA ASN A 271 -1.22 -21.17 13.65
C ASN A 271 -1.32 -20.17 12.49
N THR A 272 -0.59 -20.42 11.41
CA THR A 272 -0.56 -19.58 10.20
C THR A 272 -1.39 -20.16 9.05
N THR A 273 -2.23 -21.15 9.32
CA THR A 273 -3.04 -21.83 8.31
C THR A 273 -4.53 -21.63 8.49
N ILE A 274 -5.27 -21.74 7.39
CA ILE A 274 -6.72 -21.85 7.37
C ILE A 274 -7.10 -23.23 6.82
N THR A 275 -8.15 -23.84 7.37
CA THR A 275 -8.69 -25.12 6.89
C THR A 275 -10.13 -24.92 6.45
N ASP A 276 -10.46 -25.38 5.25
CA ASP A 276 -11.81 -25.26 4.69
C ASP A 276 -12.76 -26.37 5.19
N GLU A 277 -14.02 -26.30 4.75
CA GLU A 277 -15.07 -27.28 5.09
C GLU A 277 -14.78 -28.71 4.61
N ASN A 278 -13.87 -28.87 3.64
CA ASN A 278 -13.44 -30.16 3.12
C ASN A 278 -12.19 -30.70 3.84
N GLY A 279 -11.68 -29.98 4.84
CA GLY A 279 -10.47 -30.33 5.57
C GLY A 279 -9.17 -30.01 4.83
N ILE A 280 -9.21 -29.17 3.79
CA ILE A 280 -8.02 -28.74 3.05
C ILE A 280 -7.37 -27.57 3.78
N THR A 281 -6.11 -27.76 4.20
CA THR A 281 -5.33 -26.73 4.91
C THR A 281 -4.42 -25.96 3.95
N GLN A 282 -4.43 -24.64 4.05
CA GLN A 282 -3.58 -23.73 3.27
C GLN A 282 -2.94 -22.66 4.17
N GLU A 283 -1.75 -22.19 3.80
CA GLU A 283 -1.10 -21.06 4.47
C GLU A 283 -1.84 -19.75 4.18
N VAL A 284 -1.99 -18.90 5.19
CA VAL A 284 -2.52 -17.55 4.98
C VAL A 284 -1.43 -16.62 4.44
N GLY A 285 -1.86 -15.61 3.68
CA GLY A 285 -0.96 -14.62 3.09
C GLY A 285 -0.52 -13.54 4.07
N MET A 286 0.49 -12.75 3.68
CA MET A 286 1.11 -11.70 4.49
C MET A 286 0.09 -10.72 5.09
N GLY A 287 -0.89 -10.27 4.29
CA GLY A 287 -1.92 -9.35 4.78
C GLY A 287 -2.73 -9.91 5.96
N THR A 288 -2.98 -11.22 5.99
CA THR A 288 -3.64 -11.88 7.13
C THR A 288 -2.67 -12.05 8.30
N LEU A 289 -1.42 -12.46 8.04
CA LEU A 289 -0.40 -12.65 9.08
C LEU A 289 -0.15 -11.36 9.88
N LEU A 290 -0.03 -10.23 9.19
CA LEU A 290 0.22 -8.92 9.81
C LEU A 290 -0.97 -8.39 10.65
N ASN A 291 -2.13 -9.03 10.57
CA ASN A 291 -3.31 -8.69 11.37
C ASN A 291 -3.46 -9.54 12.64
N PHE A 292 -2.57 -10.50 12.88
CA PHE A 292 -2.57 -11.25 14.13
C PHE A 292 -2.03 -10.39 15.26
N ASN A 293 -2.69 -10.39 16.42
CA ASN A 293 -2.17 -9.73 17.64
C ASN A 293 -0.76 -10.25 17.98
N SER A 294 -0.54 -11.55 17.84
CA SER A 294 0.77 -12.18 18.05
C SER A 294 1.87 -11.67 17.10
N ALA A 295 1.51 -11.14 15.92
CA ALA A 295 2.47 -10.51 15.04
C ALA A 295 2.92 -9.16 15.61
N THR A 296 1.98 -8.35 16.12
CA THR A 296 2.29 -7.09 16.83
C THR A 296 3.12 -7.34 18.09
N ASP A 297 2.79 -8.37 18.87
CA ASP A 297 3.54 -8.73 20.08
C ASP A 297 5.01 -9.11 19.76
N LEU A 298 5.25 -9.74 18.61
CA LEU A 298 6.54 -10.31 18.23
C LEU A 298 7.43 -9.37 17.39
N LEU A 299 6.81 -8.50 16.59
CA LEU A 299 7.49 -7.59 15.67
C LEU A 299 7.47 -6.14 16.13
N GLY A 300 6.57 -5.79 17.05
CA GLY A 300 6.32 -4.43 17.48
C GLY A 300 5.44 -3.65 16.50
N GLU A 301 4.78 -2.62 17.02
CA GLU A 301 3.80 -1.82 16.28
C GLU A 301 4.42 -1.10 15.07
N ASN A 302 5.62 -0.53 15.23
CA ASN A 302 6.31 0.21 14.17
C ASN A 302 6.60 -0.67 12.95
N LEU A 303 7.17 -1.87 13.17
CA LEU A 303 7.51 -2.77 12.08
C LEU A 303 6.25 -3.35 11.41
N ILE A 304 5.21 -3.68 12.18
CA ILE A 304 3.91 -4.10 11.60
C ILE A 304 3.33 -3.01 10.72
N PHE A 305 3.35 -1.76 11.20
CA PHE A 305 2.88 -0.63 10.44
C PHE A 305 3.66 -0.45 9.13
N GLU A 306 5.00 -0.43 9.18
CA GLU A 306 5.84 -0.26 7.99
C GLU A 306 5.58 -1.39 6.98
N LEU A 307 5.56 -2.66 7.44
CA LEU A 307 5.29 -3.81 6.58
C LEU A 307 3.90 -3.72 5.92
N LYS A 308 2.89 -3.27 6.67
CA LYS A 308 1.55 -3.04 6.13
C LYS A 308 1.55 -1.94 5.07
N ALA A 309 2.08 -0.76 5.41
CA ALA A 309 2.12 0.40 4.53
C ALA A 309 2.82 0.08 3.19
N ILE A 310 3.92 -0.67 3.24
CA ILE A 310 4.73 -0.96 2.06
C ILE A 310 4.14 -2.11 1.24
N PHE A 311 3.78 -3.22 1.89
CA PHE A 311 3.48 -4.45 1.17
C PHE A 311 1.99 -4.69 0.94
N THR A 312 1.10 -4.29 1.85
CA THR A 312 -0.29 -4.83 1.86
C THR A 312 -1.41 -3.79 1.84
N GLU A 313 -1.18 -2.58 2.32
CA GLU A 313 -2.21 -1.55 2.42
C GLU A 313 -2.42 -0.84 1.08
N ALA A 314 -3.67 -0.75 0.64
CA ALA A 314 -4.05 -0.05 -0.59
C ALA A 314 -3.83 1.47 -0.51
N LEU A 315 -3.81 2.04 0.70
CA LEU A 315 -3.46 3.43 0.95
C LEU A 315 -1.94 3.68 0.92
N GLY A 316 -1.14 2.61 0.98
CA GLY A 316 0.31 2.66 0.87
C GLY A 316 0.80 2.16 -0.48
N SER A 317 2.03 1.66 -0.54
CA SER A 317 2.66 1.23 -1.81
C SER A 317 2.11 -0.09 -2.35
N ASN A 318 1.51 -0.91 -1.48
CA ASN A 318 0.82 -2.15 -1.83
C ASN A 318 1.66 -3.12 -2.70
N LEU A 319 2.98 -3.16 -2.47
CA LEU A 319 3.93 -3.82 -3.38
C LEU A 319 3.60 -5.31 -3.61
N ARG A 320 3.12 -6.03 -2.59
CA ARG A 320 2.77 -7.45 -2.72
C ARG A 320 1.69 -7.68 -3.76
N ASN A 321 0.63 -6.88 -3.72
CA ASN A 321 -0.48 -7.03 -4.65
C ASN A 321 -0.09 -6.54 -6.05
N ASN A 322 0.66 -5.44 -6.14
CA ASN A 322 1.12 -4.92 -7.43
C ASN A 322 2.04 -5.94 -8.14
N ILE A 323 2.97 -6.57 -7.42
CA ILE A 323 3.82 -7.64 -7.96
C ILE A 323 2.99 -8.85 -8.38
N ALA A 324 2.10 -9.34 -7.52
CA ALA A 324 1.30 -10.53 -7.78
C ALA A 324 0.36 -10.38 -8.99
N HIS A 325 -0.07 -9.15 -9.27
CA HIS A 325 -0.92 -8.82 -10.41
C HIS A 325 -0.15 -8.32 -11.64
N GLY A 326 1.18 -8.22 -11.58
CA GLY A 326 1.99 -7.71 -12.69
C GLY A 326 1.77 -6.22 -12.99
N LEU A 327 1.37 -5.44 -11.97
CA LEU A 327 1.08 -4.01 -12.04
C LEU A 327 2.30 -3.13 -11.69
N LEU A 328 3.47 -3.73 -11.50
CA LEU A 328 4.73 -3.01 -11.32
C LEU A 328 5.43 -2.93 -12.69
N ASP A 329 5.15 -1.86 -13.42
CA ASP A 329 5.76 -1.55 -14.71
C ASP A 329 7.24 -1.11 -14.58
N ASP A 330 7.94 -0.93 -15.70
CA ASP A 330 9.37 -0.63 -15.68
C ASP A 330 9.68 0.74 -15.02
N ASP A 331 8.77 1.72 -15.14
CA ASP A 331 8.92 3.05 -14.55
C ASP A 331 8.70 3.03 -13.02
N SER A 332 7.71 2.29 -12.53
CA SER A 332 7.39 2.17 -11.09
C SER A 332 8.28 1.16 -10.35
N SER A 333 8.98 0.29 -11.08
CA SER A 333 9.77 -0.79 -10.50
C SER A 333 11.07 -0.36 -9.81
N ASN A 334 11.51 0.89 -10.02
CA ASN A 334 12.59 1.54 -9.27
C ASN A 334 12.08 2.70 -8.40
N SER A 335 10.81 2.63 -7.98
CA SER A 335 10.22 3.63 -7.09
C SER A 335 10.89 3.70 -5.72
N ASP A 336 10.72 4.84 -5.05
CA ASP A 336 11.15 5.06 -3.67
C ASP A 336 10.65 3.96 -2.73
N ALA A 337 9.43 3.48 -2.96
CA ALA A 337 8.85 2.35 -2.22
C ALA A 337 9.67 1.07 -2.36
N CYS A 338 10.18 0.75 -3.55
CA CYS A 338 11.00 -0.45 -3.78
C CYS A 338 12.37 -0.33 -3.10
N VAL A 339 13.00 0.84 -3.17
CA VAL A 339 14.28 1.12 -2.49
C VAL A 339 14.11 0.98 -0.98
N TYR A 340 13.08 1.64 -0.42
CA TYR A 340 12.79 1.58 1.01
C TYR A 340 12.45 0.15 1.43
N ALA A 341 11.61 -0.58 0.69
CA ALA A 341 11.26 -1.96 0.98
C ALA A 341 12.49 -2.87 1.03
N TRP A 342 13.42 -2.73 0.08
CA TRP A 342 14.66 -3.49 0.08
C TRP A 342 15.52 -3.15 1.30
N TRP A 343 15.69 -1.87 1.60
CA TRP A 343 16.46 -1.41 2.76
C TRP A 343 15.83 -1.89 4.09
N SER A 344 14.50 -1.85 4.23
CA SER A 344 13.80 -2.33 5.41
C SER A 344 14.02 -3.82 5.63
N VAL A 345 14.08 -4.63 4.57
CA VAL A 345 14.43 -6.05 4.71
C VAL A 345 15.89 -6.21 5.12
N LEU A 346 16.83 -5.48 4.51
CA LEU A 346 18.23 -5.51 4.92
C LEU A 346 18.37 -5.16 6.41
N LYS A 347 17.68 -4.10 6.86
CA LYS A 347 17.61 -3.68 8.25
C LYS A 347 17.04 -4.78 9.14
N LEU A 348 15.95 -5.42 8.73
CA LEU A 348 15.35 -6.53 9.46
C LEU A 348 16.31 -7.72 9.59
N VAL A 349 17.06 -8.06 8.53
CA VAL A 349 18.02 -9.18 8.54
C VAL A 349 19.20 -8.91 9.46
N ILE A 350 19.65 -7.66 9.57
CA ILE A 350 20.80 -7.24 10.39
C ILE A 350 20.42 -6.97 11.86
N ARG A 351 19.22 -6.42 12.12
CA ARG A 351 18.81 -5.91 13.44
C ARG A 351 17.69 -6.76 14.08
N ASN A 352 17.73 -8.07 13.89
CA ASN A 352 16.71 -9.00 14.35
C ASN A 352 16.87 -9.53 15.78
N GLU A 353 17.69 -8.87 16.59
CA GLU A 353 17.90 -9.23 18.00
C GLU A 353 16.86 -8.58 18.92
#